data_AF-A0AAX1YBK7-F1
#
_entry.id   AF-A0AAX1YBK7-F1
#
_cell.length_a   1.000
_cell.length_b   1.000
_cell.length_c   1.000
_cell.angle_alpha   90.00
_cell.angle_beta   90.00
_cell.angle_gamma   90.00
#
_symmetry.space_group_name_H-M   'P 1'
#
loop_
_entity.id
_entity.type
_entity.pdbx_description
1 polymer ?
#
loop_
_entity_poly.entity_id
_entity_poly.type
_entity_poly.pdbx_seq_one_letter_code
_entity_poly.pdbx_strand_id
1 'polypeptide(L)'
;MKKQSYIYYLFWVLLLIEIIITVMIGLSRGMILPLAIFPGMSLFFLFCLRYLLGYNLKQSPSEPLFVLRRSGLGTSLNPQNPLGYKLSLLVVMGVLVLLFCLTLLAFLGK
;
A
#
# COMPACT_ATOMS: atom_id res chain seq x y z
N MET A 1 5.61 15.06 -10.69
CA MET A 1 6.63 14.37 -9.87
C MET A 1 6.60 14.83 -8.41
N LYS A 2 6.75 16.14 -8.07
CA LYS A 2 6.77 16.60 -6.65
C LYS A 2 5.52 16.19 -5.84
N LYS A 3 4.30 16.43 -6.35
CA LYS A 3 3.02 16.11 -5.66
C LYS A 3 2.86 14.63 -5.28
N GLN A 4 3.28 13.72 -6.15
CA GLN A 4 3.18 12.27 -5.92
C GLN A 4 4.21 11.75 -4.90
N SER A 5 5.40 12.37 -4.84
CA SER A 5 6.37 12.06 -3.78
C SER A 5 5.86 12.45 -2.39
N TYR A 6 5.08 13.54 -2.24
CA TYR A 6 4.50 13.89 -0.93
C TYR A 6 3.55 12.81 -0.39
N ILE A 7 2.76 12.16 -1.26
CA ILE A 7 1.88 11.06 -0.85
C ILE A 7 2.70 9.90 -0.30
N TYR A 8 3.82 9.56 -0.95
CA TYR A 8 4.72 8.52 -0.48
C TYR A 8 5.28 8.84 0.92
N TYR A 9 5.74 10.07 1.15
CA TYR A 9 6.23 10.50 2.46
C TYR A 9 5.11 10.53 3.51
N LEU A 10 3.89 10.91 3.15
CA LEU A 10 2.73 10.85 4.04
C LEU A 10 2.49 9.42 4.54
N PHE A 11 2.50 8.43 3.65
CA PHE A 11 2.33 7.03 4.04
C PHE A 11 3.51 6.49 4.86
N TRP A 12 4.72 6.99 4.66
CA TRP A 12 5.84 6.70 5.57
C TRP A 12 5.61 7.22 6.99
N VAL A 13 5.08 8.44 7.12
CA VAL A 13 4.72 8.99 8.43
C VAL A 13 3.60 8.18 9.07
N LEU A 14 2.58 7.79 8.31
CA LEU A 14 1.51 6.92 8.79
C LEU A 14 2.03 5.56 9.26
N LEU A 15 2.97 4.94 8.52
CA LEU A 15 3.61 3.70 8.93
C LEU A 15 4.37 3.86 10.25
N LEU A 16 5.10 4.97 10.44
CA LEU A 16 5.80 5.23 11.70
C LEU A 16 4.82 5.34 12.88
N ILE A 17 3.70 6.05 12.67
CA ILE A 17 2.64 6.14 13.68
C ILE A 17 2.05 4.76 13.96
N GLU A 18 1.78 3.97 12.92
CA GLU A 18 1.28 2.60 13.01
C GLU A 18 2.20 1.73 13.88
N ILE A 19 3.51 1.77 13.62
CA ILE A 19 4.53 1.04 14.39
C ILE A 19 4.53 1.48 15.86
N ILE A 20 4.52 2.78 16.14
CA ILE A 20 4.53 3.31 17.52
C ILE A 20 3.30 2.81 18.28
N ILE A 21 2.10 2.98 17.72
CA ILE A 21 0.84 2.53 18.33
C ILE A 21 0.88 1.03 18.58
N THR A 22 1.32 0.29 17.58
CA THR A 22 1.39 -1.16 17.60
C THR A 22 2.34 -1.66 18.70
N VAL A 23 3.54 -1.07 18.83
CA VAL A 23 4.49 -1.38 19.91
C VAL A 23 3.94 -1.04 21.28
N MET A 24 3.40 0.17 21.47
CA MET A 24 2.84 0.60 22.76
C MET A 24 1.76 -0.36 23.26
N ILE A 25 0.87 -0.80 22.38
CA ILE A 25 -0.29 -1.60 22.75
C ILE A 25 0.04 -3.09 22.79
N GLY A 26 0.89 -3.58 21.89
CA GLY A 26 1.40 -4.95 21.92
C GLY A 26 2.16 -5.25 23.22
N LEU A 27 2.97 -4.30 23.71
CA LEU A 27 3.63 -4.41 25.01
C LEU A 27 2.62 -4.40 26.17
N SER A 28 1.54 -3.62 26.07
CA SER A 28 0.51 -3.52 27.11
C SER A 28 -0.44 -4.72 27.17
N ARG A 29 -0.73 -5.38 26.04
CA ARG A 29 -1.76 -6.43 25.92
C ARG A 29 -1.20 -7.82 25.62
N GLY A 30 0.12 -7.97 25.44
CA GLY A 30 0.77 -9.24 25.08
C GLY A 30 0.39 -9.76 23.69
N MET A 31 -0.16 -8.92 22.82
CA MET A 31 -0.62 -9.30 21.48
C MET A 31 0.53 -9.21 20.47
N ILE A 32 1.15 -10.34 20.15
CA ILE A 32 2.31 -10.42 19.23
C ILE A 32 1.87 -10.58 17.76
N LEU A 33 0.74 -11.24 17.51
CA LEU A 33 0.29 -11.53 16.15
C LEU A 33 -0.12 -10.27 15.36
N PRO A 34 -0.92 -9.34 15.91
CA PRO A 34 -1.21 -8.07 15.24
C PRO A 34 0.05 -7.21 15.08
N LEU A 35 1.01 -7.38 15.99
CA LEU A 35 2.24 -6.60 16.06
C LEU A 35 3.09 -6.72 14.78
N ALA A 36 3.18 -7.92 14.22
CA ALA A 36 4.01 -8.18 13.04
C ALA A 36 3.23 -8.03 11.73
N ILE A 37 1.94 -8.39 11.72
CA ILE A 37 1.16 -8.49 10.48
C ILE A 37 0.83 -7.10 9.92
N PHE A 38 0.22 -6.21 10.73
CA PHE A 38 -0.22 -4.91 10.24
C PHE A 38 0.94 -4.05 9.69
N PRO A 39 2.00 -3.74 10.48
CA PRO A 39 3.09 -2.91 9.98
C PRO A 39 3.90 -3.60 8.87
N GLY A 40 4.02 -4.93 8.91
CA GLY A 40 4.66 -5.70 7.84
C GLY A 40 3.92 -5.58 6.51
N MET A 41 2.59 -5.69 6.54
CA MET A 41 1.75 -5.54 5.35
C MET A 41 1.75 -4.09 4.85
N SER A 42 1.68 -3.10 5.74
CA SER A 42 1.77 -1.68 5.38
C SER A 42 3.12 -1.35 4.72
N LEU A 43 4.24 -1.89 5.23
CA LEU A 43 5.56 -1.74 4.62
C LEU A 43 5.62 -2.38 3.22
N PHE A 44 5.04 -3.57 3.04
CA PHE A 44 4.96 -4.23 1.74
C PHE A 44 4.20 -3.37 0.71
N PHE A 45 3.04 -2.84 1.08
CA PHE A 45 2.27 -1.96 0.19
C PHE A 45 2.94 -0.61 -0.06
N LEU A 46 3.77 -0.11 0.86
CA LEU A 46 4.63 1.06 0.65
C LEU A 46 5.68 0.81 -0.43
N PHE A 47 6.28 -0.39 -0.48
CA PHE A 47 7.17 -0.75 -1.58
C PHE A 47 6.42 -0.85 -2.90
N CYS A 48 5.20 -1.41 -2.91
CA CYS A 48 4.33 -1.41 -4.09
C CYS A 48 4.02 0.03 -4.56
N LEU A 49 3.73 0.94 -3.63
CA LEU A 49 3.50 2.35 -3.95
C LEU A 49 4.75 2.99 -4.54
N ARG A 50 5.93 2.77 -3.95
CA ARG A 50 7.21 3.27 -4.49
C ARG A 50 7.46 2.75 -5.90
N TYR A 51 7.21 1.46 -6.12
CA TYR A 51 7.36 0.82 -7.42
C TYR A 51 6.42 1.45 -8.46
N LEU A 52 5.15 1.65 -8.10
CA LEU A 52 4.17 2.35 -8.95
C LEU A 52 4.62 3.78 -9.26
N LEU A 53 5.03 4.55 -8.24
CA LEU A 53 5.51 5.92 -8.42
C LEU A 53 6.79 6.02 -9.26
N GLY A 54 7.55 4.91 -9.37
CA GLY A 54 8.70 4.79 -10.25
C GLY A 54 8.34 4.58 -11.73
N TYR A 55 7.09 4.23 -12.06
CA TYR A 55 6.66 4.21 -13.45
C TYR A 55 6.71 5.62 -14.02
N ASN A 56 7.70 5.82 -14.89
CA ASN A 56 7.88 7.07 -15.60
C ASN A 56 6.78 7.23 -16.66
N LEU A 57 6.47 8.48 -17.03
CA LEU A 57 5.36 8.94 -17.88
C LEU A 57 5.29 8.36 -19.32
N LYS A 58 6.04 7.31 -19.66
CA LYS A 58 5.95 6.55 -20.91
C LYS A 58 4.74 5.61 -20.94
N GLN A 59 3.65 6.00 -20.27
CA GLN A 59 2.40 5.27 -20.34
C GLN A 59 1.78 5.51 -21.71
N SER A 60 1.46 4.43 -22.41
CA SER A 60 0.81 4.53 -23.72
C SER A 60 -0.65 4.09 -23.59
N PRO A 61 -1.61 4.84 -24.13
CA PRO A 61 -3.00 4.40 -24.21
C PRO A 61 -3.18 3.16 -25.10
N SER A 62 -2.19 2.83 -25.93
CA SER A 62 -2.18 1.61 -26.75
C SER A 62 -1.90 0.32 -25.95
N GLU A 63 -1.38 0.44 -24.72
CA GLU A 63 -1.14 -0.71 -23.85
C GLU A 63 -2.48 -1.28 -23.35
N PRO A 64 -2.66 -2.61 -23.33
CA PRO A 64 -3.89 -3.22 -22.81
C PRO A 64 -4.04 -2.95 -21.31
N LEU A 65 -5.28 -2.73 -20.85
CA LEU A 65 -5.59 -2.47 -19.44
C LEU A 65 -5.28 -3.67 -18.55
N PHE A 66 -5.53 -4.87 -19.07
CA PHE A 66 -5.28 -6.14 -18.41
C PHE A 66 -4.23 -6.93 -19.18
N VAL A 67 -3.26 -7.50 -18.47
CA VAL A 67 -2.21 -8.36 -19.01
C VAL A 67 -2.27 -9.71 -18.31
N LEU A 68 -2.11 -10.79 -19.08
CA LEU A 68 -2.01 -12.14 -18.52
C LEU A 68 -0.79 -12.24 -17.61
N ARG A 69 -0.98 -12.82 -16.42
CA ARG A 69 0.12 -13.01 -15.49
C ARG A 69 1.12 -13.99 -16.09
N ARG A 70 2.43 -13.75 -15.90
CA ARG A 70 3.50 -14.63 -16.42
C ARG A 70 3.36 -16.09 -15.99
N SER A 71 2.72 -16.33 -14.85
CA SER A 71 2.40 -17.67 -14.32
C SER A 71 1.18 -18.34 -14.99
N GLY A 72 0.57 -17.72 -16.01
CA GLY A 72 -0.60 -18.25 -16.74
C GLY A 72 -1.93 -18.20 -15.97
N LEU A 73 -1.89 -17.98 -14.66
CA LEU A 73 -3.07 -17.87 -13.80
C LEU A 73 -3.54 -16.41 -13.64
N GLY A 74 -4.61 -16.08 -14.37
CA GLY A 74 -5.37 -14.84 -14.21
C GLY A 74 -4.82 -13.63 -14.97
N THR A 75 -5.56 -12.53 -14.85
CA THR A 75 -5.23 -11.23 -15.43
C THR A 75 -4.75 -10.27 -14.33
N SER A 76 -3.83 -9.37 -14.68
CA SER A 76 -3.32 -8.33 -13.81
C SER A 76 -3.51 -6.96 -14.47
N LEU A 77 -3.68 -5.92 -13.66
CA LEU A 77 -3.71 -4.55 -14.18
C LEU A 77 -2.33 -4.18 -14.73
N ASN A 78 -2.33 -3.54 -15.90
CA ASN A 78 -1.10 -3.06 -16.52
C ASN A 78 -0.79 -1.63 -16.06
N PRO A 79 0.24 -1.40 -15.22
CA PRO A 79 0.64 -0.04 -14.82
C PRO A 79 1.24 0.79 -15.98
N GLN A 80 1.50 0.18 -17.13
CA GLN A 80 1.90 0.90 -18.35
C GLN A 80 0.71 1.52 -19.10
N ASN A 81 -0.50 1.04 -18.85
CA ASN A 81 -1.72 1.70 -19.30
C ASN A 81 -2.07 2.86 -18.34
N PRO A 82 -2.45 4.05 -18.84
CA PRO A 82 -2.73 5.21 -17.99
C PRO A 82 -3.92 5.03 -17.04
N LEU A 83 -4.96 4.28 -17.44
CA LEU A 83 -6.06 3.89 -16.54
C LEU A 83 -5.61 2.82 -15.55
N GLY A 84 -4.87 1.81 -16.04
CA GLY A 84 -4.34 0.73 -15.21
C GLY A 84 -3.50 1.26 -14.06
N TYR A 85 -2.62 2.23 -14.34
CA TYR A 85 -1.83 2.91 -13.32
C TYR A 85 -2.67 3.64 -12.27
N LYS A 86 -3.64 4.45 -12.69
CA LYS A 86 -4.51 5.19 -11.75
C LYS A 86 -5.26 4.22 -10.85
N LEU A 87 -5.75 3.13 -11.42
CA LEU A 87 -6.50 2.11 -10.68
C LEU A 87 -5.59 1.34 -9.72
N SER A 88 -4.39 0.93 -10.17
CA SER A 88 -3.39 0.31 -9.29
C SER A 88 -2.97 1.23 -8.14
N LEU A 89 -2.74 2.51 -8.42
CA LEU A 89 -2.36 3.49 -7.41
C LEU A 89 -3.50 3.73 -6.42
N LEU A 90 -4.74 3.84 -6.89
CA LEU A 90 -5.93 3.95 -6.04
C LEU A 90 -6.07 2.74 -5.11
N VAL A 91 -5.93 1.52 -5.65
CA VAL A 91 -6.02 0.28 -4.87
C VAL A 91 -4.93 0.25 -3.80
N VAL A 92 -3.68 0.53 -4.14
CA VAL A 92 -2.57 0.49 -3.18
C VAL A 92 -2.74 1.54 -2.08
N MET A 93 -3.12 2.78 -2.41
CA MET A 93 -3.40 3.79 -1.39
C MET A 93 -4.61 3.41 -0.53
N GLY A 94 -5.66 2.86 -1.14
CA GLY A 94 -6.85 2.39 -0.43
C GLY A 94 -6.51 1.29 0.58
N VAL A 95 -5.68 0.32 0.20
CA VAL A 95 -5.22 -0.73 1.11
C VAL A 95 -4.37 -0.17 2.24
N LEU A 96 -3.45 0.77 1.97
CA LEU A 96 -2.65 1.40 3.03
C LEU A 96 -3.53 2.14 4.05
N VAL A 97 -4.53 2.90 3.58
CA VAL A 97 -5.49 3.59 4.47
C VAL A 97 -6.31 2.57 5.26
N LEU A 98 -6.77 1.50 4.62
CA LEU A 98 -7.56 0.46 5.28
C LEU A 98 -6.75 -0.29 6.35
N LEU A 99 -5.49 -0.64 6.07
CA LEU A 99 -4.58 -1.25 7.05
C LEU A 99 -4.36 -0.34 8.26
N PHE A 100 -4.13 0.95 8.02
CA PHE A 100 -4.01 1.94 9.09
C PHE A 100 -5.29 2.03 9.94
N CYS A 101 -6.47 2.11 9.29
CA CYS A 101 -7.75 2.14 9.98
C CYS A 101 -8.03 0.84 10.77
N LEU A 102 -7.71 -0.33 10.22
CA LEU A 102 -7.85 -1.60 10.92
C LEU A 102 -6.91 -1.68 12.13
N THR A 103 -5.69 -1.14 12.01
CA THR A 103 -4.75 -1.03 13.11
C THR A 103 -5.35 -0.18 14.23
N LEU A 104 -5.87 1.02 13.89
CA LEU A 104 -6.56 1.86 14.87
C LEU A 104 -7.76 1.15 15.48
N LEU A 105 -8.60 0.47 14.69
CA LEU A 105 -9.78 -0.21 15.20
C LEU A 105 -9.41 -1.37 16.14
N ALA A 106 -8.43 -2.19 15.77
CA ALA A 106 -7.97 -3.33 16.56
C ALA A 106 -7.41 -2.91 17.93
N PHE A 107 -6.98 -1.65 18.05
CA PHE A 107 -6.28 -1.14 19.22
C PHE A 107 -7.07 -0.11 20.03
N LEU A 108 -7.93 0.71 19.40
CA LEU A 108 -8.85 1.65 20.08
C LEU A 108 -10.21 1.03 20.37
N GLY A 109 -10.64 0.06 19.57
CA GLY A 109 -11.92 -0.64 19.74
C GLY A 109 -11.85 -1.67 20.87
N LYS A 110 -11.71 -1.18 22.12
CA LYS A 110 -11.75 -1.93 23.39
C LYS A 110 -11.13 -3.33 23.37
#